data_AF-A0A512BY09-F1
#
_entry.id   AF-A0A512BY09-F1
#
_cell.length_a   1.000
_cell.length_b   1.000
_cell.length_c   1.000
_cell.angle_alpha   90.00
_cell.angle_beta   90.00
_cell.angle_gamma   90.00
#
_symmetry.space_group_name_H-M   'P 1'
#
loop_
_entity.id
_entity.type
_entity.pdbx_description
1 polymer ?
#
loop_
_entity_poly.entity_id
_entity_poly.type
_entity_poly.pdbx_seq_one_letter_code
_entity_poly.pdbx_strand_id
1 'polypeptide(L)' 'MSSRLKDDDIEAEARSIIRKRIQDAGWYPRASKEERKRLIEQDVDRHWHLLIHEAARRLADKEAQGPLG' A
#
# COMPACT_ATOMS: atom_id res chain seq x y z
N MET A 1 -23.67 10.29 -7.55
CA MET A 1 -22.86 9.06 -7.55
C MET A 1 -21.74 9.27 -6.55
N SER A 2 -21.91 8.76 -5.32
CA SER A 2 -20.88 8.87 -4.29
C SER A 2 -19.87 7.74 -4.50
N SER A 3 -18.69 8.04 -5.03
CA SER A 3 -17.55 7.11 -4.92
C SER A 3 -17.28 6.96 -3.42
N ARG A 4 -17.72 5.84 -2.84
CA ARG A 4 -17.55 5.52 -1.42
C ARG A 4 -16.30 4.68 -1.27
N LEU A 5 -15.16 5.21 -1.71
CA LEU A 5 -13.89 4.67 -1.24
C LEU A 5 -13.92 4.81 0.28
N LYS A 6 -13.92 3.67 0.98
CA LYS A 6 -13.87 3.68 2.44
C LYS A 6 -12.45 3.99 2.85
N ASP A 7 -12.30 4.72 3.96
CA ASP A 7 -10.99 5.06 4.51
C ASP A 7 -10.14 3.80 4.77
N ASP A 8 -10.78 2.71 5.21
CA ASP A 8 -10.13 1.39 5.41
C ASP A 8 -9.57 0.80 4.10
N ASP A 9 -10.28 0.97 2.97
CA ASP A 9 -9.83 0.46 1.66
C ASP A 9 -8.62 1.28 1.17
N ILE A 10 -8.68 2.61 1.37
CA ILE A 10 -7.58 3.52 1.04
C ILE A 10 -6.35 3.20 1.90
N GLU A 11 -6.53 2.96 3.19
CA GLU A 11 -5.45 2.58 4.11
C GLU A 11 -4.83 1.23 3.71
N ALA A 12 -5.66 0.23 3.41
CA ALA A 12 -5.18 -1.08 2.97
C ALA A 12 -4.38 -0.99 1.66
N GLU A 13 -4.87 -0.23 0.68
CA GLU A 13 -4.16 -0.01 -0.58
C GLU A 13 -2.86 0.78 -0.34
N ALA A 14 -2.88 1.82 0.48
CA ALA A 14 -1.68 2.60 0.82
C ALA A 14 -0.59 1.75 1.47
N ARG A 15 -0.97 0.89 2.43
CA ARG A 15 -0.08 -0.10 3.05
C ARG A 15 0.47 -1.09 2.03
N SER A 16 -0.35 -1.53 1.07
CA SER A 16 0.08 -2.42 0.00
C SER A 16 1.13 -1.76 -0.91
N ILE A 17 0.91 -0.51 -1.32
CA ILE A 17 1.82 0.23 -2.20
C ILE A 17 3.19 0.38 -1.53
N ILE A 18 3.24 0.87 -0.28
CA ILE A 18 4.52 1.11 0.38
C ILE A 18 5.26 -0.20 0.68
N ARG A 19 4.55 -1.25 1.10
CA ARG A 19 5.13 -2.59 1.30
C ARG A 19 5.80 -3.08 0.03
N LYS A 20 5.10 -2.99 -1.11
CA LYS A 20 5.65 -3.39 -2.42
C LYS A 20 6.90 -2.58 -2.77
N ARG A 21 6.87 -1.24 -2.61
CA ARG A 21 8.04 -0.38 -2.90
C ARG A 21 9.26 -0.74 -2.06
N ILE A 22 9.09 -0.95 -0.76
CA ILE A 22 10.19 -1.35 0.15
C ILE A 22 10.76 -2.71 -0.26
N GLN A 23 9.90 -3.64 -0.64
CA GLN A 23 10.30 -4.97 -1.11
C GLN A 23 11.06 -4.91 -2.44
N ASP A 24 10.52 -4.20 -3.45
CA ASP A 24 11.11 -4.04 -4.79
C ASP A 24 12.44 -3.29 -4.73
N ALA A 25 12.56 -2.30 -3.84
CA ALA A 25 13.81 -1.54 -3.62
C ALA A 25 14.87 -2.33 -2.84
N GLY A 26 14.57 -3.53 -2.35
CA GLY A 26 15.53 -4.37 -1.64
C GLY A 26 15.99 -3.80 -0.30
N TRP A 27 15.13 -3.04 0.41
CA TRP A 27 15.48 -2.48 1.72
C TRP A 27 15.83 -3.58 2.71
N TYR A 28 16.66 -3.22 3.70
CA TYR A 28 17.17 -4.11 4.75
C TYR A 28 17.94 -5.34 4.22
N PRO A 29 18.95 -5.18 3.34
CA PRO A 29 19.64 -6.31 2.72
C PRO A 29 20.48 -7.15 3.69
N ARG A 30 20.81 -6.61 4.87
CA ARG A 30 21.62 -7.29 5.90
C ARG A 30 20.79 -7.88 7.05
N ALA A 31 19.49 -7.64 7.07
CA ALA A 31 18.61 -8.18 8.10
C ALA A 31 18.30 -9.66 7.83
N SER A 32 18.04 -10.44 8.89
CA SER A 32 17.45 -11.77 8.73
C SER A 32 16.05 -11.68 8.11
N LYS A 33 15.47 -12.80 7.67
CA LYS A 33 14.13 -12.79 7.07
C LYS A 33 13.08 -12.26 8.05
N GLU A 34 13.16 -12.68 9.31
CA GLU A 34 12.24 -12.32 10.37
C GLU A 34 12.38 -10.84 10.74
N GLU A 35 13.62 -10.37 10.91
CA GLU A 35 13.89 -8.96 11.24
C GLU A 35 13.52 -8.05 10.07
N ARG A 36 13.82 -8.47 8.83
CA ARG A 36 13.42 -7.75 7.62
C ARG A 36 11.90 -7.61 7.55
N LYS A 37 11.14 -8.68 7.84
CA LYS A 37 9.68 -8.62 7.87
C LYS A 37 9.19 -7.59 8.89
N ARG A 38 9.73 -7.63 10.11
CA ARG A 38 9.39 -6.70 11.19
C ARG A 38 9.68 -5.24 10.82
N LEU A 39 10.87 -4.97 10.25
CA LEU A 39 11.26 -3.62 9.83
C LEU A 39 10.36 -3.09 8.70
N ILE A 40 10.03 -3.94 7.73
CA ILE A 40 9.08 -3.59 6.66
C ILE A 40 7.71 -3.25 7.26
N GLU A 41 7.19 -4.06 8.19
CA GLU A 41 5.90 -3.78 8.84
C GLU A 41 5.91 -2.46 9.60
N GLN A 42 6.98 -2.16 10.35
CA GLN A 42 7.13 -0.88 11.04
C GLN A 42 7.16 0.32 10.08
N ASP A 43 7.85 0.21 8.96
CA ASP A 43 7.88 1.30 7.97
C ASP A 43 6.55 1.47 7.26
N VAL A 44 5.86 0.37 6.96
CA VAL A 44 4.51 0.41 6.39
C VAL A 44 3.58 1.16 7.34
N ASP A 45 3.57 0.80 8.62
CA ASP A 45 2.71 1.43 9.63
C ASP A 45 3.04 2.90 9.85
N ARG A 46 4.32 3.28 9.78
CA ARG A 46 4.76 4.67 9.96
C ARG A 46 4.44 5.55 8.76
N HIS A 47 4.49 5.03 7.54
CA HIS A 47 4.54 5.88 6.35
C HIS A 47 3.40 5.65 5.35
N TRP A 48 2.47 4.72 5.58
CA TRP A 48 1.35 4.49 4.66
C TRP A 48 0.53 5.76 4.39
N HIS A 49 0.38 6.64 5.38
CA HIS A 49 -0.42 7.88 5.27
C HIS A 49 0.10 8.82 4.17
N LEU A 50 1.40 8.75 3.84
CA LEU A 50 2.00 9.51 2.74
C LEU A 50 1.46 9.08 1.36
N LEU A 51 0.84 7.90 1.27
CA LEU A 51 0.34 7.32 0.03
C LEU A 51 -1.19 7.38 -0.11
N ILE A 52 -1.91 8.06 0.79
CA ILE A 52 -3.38 8.16 0.78
C ILE A 52 -3.92 8.61 -0.59
N HIS A 53 -3.36 9.67 -1.17
CA HIS A 53 -3.82 10.17 -2.47
C HIS A 53 -3.55 9.20 -3.62
N GLU A 54 -2.41 8.52 -3.61
CA GLU A 54 -2.09 7.52 -4.63
C GLU A 54 -3.00 6.29 -4.52
N ALA A 55 -3.24 5.84 -3.28
CA ALA A 55 -4.14 4.73 -2.98
C ALA A 55 -5.57 5.03 -3.43
N ALA A 56 -6.11 6.20 -3.06
CA ALA A 56 -7.44 6.63 -3.48
C ALA A 56 -7.56 6.69 -5.01
N ARG A 57 -6.55 7.24 -5.71
CA ARG A 57 -6.52 7.27 -7.17
C ARG A 57 -6.53 5.85 -7.76
N ARG A 58 -5.68 4.95 -7.28
CA ARG A 58 -5.64 3.56 -7.78
C ARG A 58 -6.96 2.83 -7.57
N LEU A 59 -7.62 3.05 -6.43
CA LEU A 59 -8.91 2.43 -6.17
C LEU A 59 -10.00 3.01 -7.08
N ALA A 60 -10.04 4.33 -7.28
CA ALA A 60 -10.95 4.97 -8.22
C ALA A 60 -10.72 4.46 -9.66
N ASP A 61 -9.46 4.31 -10.08
CA ASP A 61 -9.11 3.76 -11.39
C ASP A 61 -9.58 2.31 -11.55
N LYS A 62 -9.48 1.48 -10.49
CA LYS A 62 -9.98 0.10 -10.47
C LYS A 62 -11.52 0.06 -10.57
N GLU A 63 -12.22 0.93 -9.84
CA GLU A 63 -13.69 1.04 -9.93
C GLU A 63 -14.13 1.47 -11.33
N ALA A 64 -13.43 2.42 -11.94
CA ALA A 64 -13.75 2.93 -13.27
C ALA A 64 -13.49 1.91 -14.39
N GLN A 65 -12.54 1.00 -14.20
CA GLN A 65 -12.19 -0.02 -15.19
C GLN A 65 -13.15 -1.22 -15.18
N GLY A 66 -13.91 -1.44 -14.10
CA GLY A 66 -14.82 -2.59 -13.96
C GLY A 66 -14.11 -3.95 -14.10
N PRO A 67 -14.77 -5.08 -13.82
CA PRO A 67 -14.20 -6.38 -14.18
C PRO A 67 -14.22 -6.50 -15.72
N LEU A 68 -13.04 -6.51 -16.34
CA LEU A 68 -12.90 -7.12 -17.66
C LEU A 68 -13.08 -8.64 -17.47
N GLY A 69 -14.33 -9.12 -17.61
CA GLY A 69 -14.68 -10.54 -17.65
C GLY A 69 -15.29 -11.07 -16.36
#